data_AF-A0A7G8IKP7-F1
#
_entry.id   AF-A0A7G8IKP7-F1
#
_cell.length_a   1.000
_cell.length_b   1.000
_cell.length_c   1.000
_cell.angle_alpha   90.00
_cell.angle_beta   90.00
_cell.angle_gamma   90.00
#
_symmetry.space_group_name_H-M   'P 1'
#
loop_
_entity.id
_entity.type
_entity.pdbx_description
1 polymer ?
#
loop_
_entity_poly.entity_id
_entity_poly.type
_entity_poly.pdbx_seq_one_letter_code
_entity_poly.pdbx_strand_id
1 'polypeptide(L)'
;MLSSLFPLIYGLVFIVLLWQAFQVMGRGFSAAGKPLGTPDSGKDRTGKVTIHPELLDGDGRLTEEDLLTVRFSGDEESGESSTRPGE
;
A
#
# COMPACT_ATOMS: atom_id res chain seq x y z
N MET A 1 -38.47 -23.66 33.35
CA MET A 1 -38.23 -23.75 31.89
C MET A 1 -37.46 -22.54 31.35
N LEU A 2 -37.75 -21.30 31.77
CA LEU A 2 -36.98 -20.11 31.35
C LEU A 2 -35.49 -20.15 31.75
N SER A 3 -35.18 -20.76 32.89
CA SER A 3 -33.82 -20.90 33.42
C SER A 3 -32.89 -21.74 32.53
N SER A 4 -33.44 -22.65 31.73
CA SER A 4 -32.69 -23.48 30.78
C SER A 4 -32.50 -22.79 29.43
N LEU A 5 -33.27 -21.73 29.15
CA LEU A 5 -33.19 -20.97 27.90
C LEU A 5 -31.99 -20.01 27.92
N PHE A 6 -31.70 -19.38 29.07
CA PHE A 6 -30.55 -18.51 29.24
C PHE A 6 -29.21 -19.16 28.87
N PRO A 7 -28.82 -20.34 29.40
CA PRO A 7 -27.55 -20.98 29.04
C PRO A 7 -27.48 -21.38 27.56
N LEU A 8 -28.62 -21.72 26.93
CA LEU A 8 -28.68 -21.99 25.50
C LEU A 8 -28.42 -20.73 24.65
N ILE A 9 -29.03 -19.60 25.03
CA ILE A 9 -28.80 -18.31 24.36
C ILE A 9 -27.35 -17.86 24.56
N TYR A 10 -26.82 -17.94 25.77
CA TYR A 10 -25.42 -17.60 26.03
C TYR A 10 -24.45 -18.51 25.26
N GLY A 11 -24.75 -19.81 25.18
CA GLY A 11 -23.97 -20.75 24.36
C GLY A 11 -24.00 -20.41 22.88
N LEU A 12 -25.17 -20.06 22.34
CA LEU A 12 -25.33 -19.61 20.96
C LEU A 12 -24.51 -18.35 20.69
N VAL A 13 -24.64 -17.33 21.54
CA VAL A 13 -23.90 -16.06 21.44
C VAL A 13 -22.40 -16.33 21.52
N PHE A 14 -21.96 -17.19 22.43
CA PHE A 14 -20.56 -17.56 22.57
C PHE A 14 -20.00 -18.20 21.30
N ILE A 15 -20.72 -19.16 20.69
CA ILE A 15 -20.30 -19.81 19.44
C ILE A 15 -20.21 -18.78 18.30
N VAL A 16 -21.18 -17.87 18.19
CA VAL A 16 -21.17 -16.80 17.17
C VAL A 16 -19.96 -15.87 17.35
N LEU A 17 -19.69 -15.43 18.58
CA LEU A 17 -18.54 -14.57 18.88
C LEU A 17 -17.22 -15.30 18.62
N LEU A 18 -17.13 -16.58 18.96
CA LEU A 18 -15.95 -17.40 18.70
C LEU A 18 -15.71 -17.54 17.19
N TRP A 19 -16.76 -17.79 16.41
CA TRP A 19 -16.67 -17.82 14.94
C TRP A 19 -16.22 -16.48 14.36
N GLN A 20 -16.78 -15.37 14.84
CA GLN A 20 -16.37 -14.03 14.41
C GLN A 20 -14.90 -13.76 14.72
N ALA A 21 -14.42 -14.14 15.90
CA ALA A 21 -13.02 -13.97 16.28
C ALA A 21 -12.09 -14.73 15.30
N PHE A 22 -12.40 -16.00 15.00
CA PHE A 22 -11.64 -16.78 14.03
C PHE A 22 -11.71 -16.18 12.61
N GLN A 23 -12.87 -15.69 12.19
CA GLN A 23 -13.03 -15.06 10.88
C GLN A 23 -12.21 -13.76 10.74
N VAL A 24 -12.14 -12.95 11.80
CA VAL A 24 -11.31 -11.74 11.84
C VAL A 24 -9.82 -12.09 11.86
N MET A 25 -9.41 -13.08 12.64
CA MET A 25 -8.03 -13.55 12.67
C MET A 25 -7.59 -14.14 11.32
N GLY A 26 -8.44 -14.90 10.63
CA GLY A 26 -8.14 -15.44 9.31
C GLY A 26 -7.92 -14.34 8.26
N ARG A 27 -8.68 -13.24 8.32
CA ARG A 27 -8.45 -12.06 7.48
C ARG A 27 -7.13 -11.36 7.81
N GLY A 28 -6.79 -11.23 9.10
CA GLY A 28 -5.50 -10.68 9.54
C GLY A 28 -4.30 -11.53 9.14
N PHE A 29 -4.41 -12.85 9.24
CA PHE A 29 -3.37 -13.79 8.80
C PHE A 29 -3.18 -13.77 7.28
N SER A 30 -4.27 -13.67 6.51
CA SER A 30 -4.20 -13.52 5.06
C SER A 30 -3.52 -12.23 4.61
N ALA A 31 -3.52 -11.18 5.45
CA ALA A 31 -2.76 -9.96 5.21
C ALA A 31 -1.29 -10.07 5.64
N ALA A 32 -1.00 -10.85 6.69
CA ALA A 32 0.36 -11.12 7.17
C ALA A 32 1.16 -12.11 6.31
N GLY A 33 0.47 -12.90 5.46
CA GLY A 33 1.10 -13.73 4.43
C GLY A 33 1.66 -12.95 3.23
N LYS A 34 1.42 -11.63 3.16
CA LYS A 34 2.10 -10.77 2.20
C LYS A 34 3.51 -10.48 2.76
N PRO A 35 4.59 -10.89 2.08
CA PRO A 35 5.94 -10.71 2.59
C PRO A 35 6.15 -9.24 2.94
N LEU A 36 6.62 -8.99 4.16
CA LEU A 36 7.02 -7.68 4.65
C LEU A 36 8.28 -7.25 3.87
N GLY A 37 8.09 -6.79 2.64
CA GLY A 37 9.19 -6.54 1.70
C GLY A 37 8.89 -6.88 0.24
N THR A 38 7.71 -7.41 -0.11
CA THR A 38 7.26 -7.25 -1.51
C THR A 38 6.80 -5.80 -1.63
N PRO A 39 7.50 -4.92 -2.37
CA PRO A 39 6.88 -3.66 -2.75
C PRO A 39 5.57 -4.05 -3.41
N ASP A 40 4.45 -3.47 -2.96
CA ASP A 40 3.20 -3.58 -3.69
C ASP A 40 3.53 -3.02 -5.07
N SER A 41 3.74 -3.90 -6.04
CA SER A 41 4.32 -3.52 -7.32
C SER A 41 3.32 -2.58 -8.00
N GLY A 42 3.54 -1.28 -7.84
CA GLY A 42 2.88 -0.21 -8.58
C GLY A 42 1.37 -0.09 -8.41
N LYS A 43 0.75 -0.63 -7.34
CA LYS A 43 -0.68 -0.40 -7.11
C LYS A 43 -0.87 0.83 -6.25
N ASP A 44 -0.97 1.98 -6.93
CA ASP A 44 -1.52 3.20 -6.34
C ASP A 44 -2.72 2.86 -5.45
N ARG A 45 -2.74 3.38 -4.22
CA ARG A 45 -3.84 3.18 -3.26
C ARG A 45 -5.18 3.66 -3.80
N THR A 46 -5.16 4.53 -4.81
CA THR A 46 -6.31 5.07 -5.53
C THR A 46 -6.63 4.33 -6.83
N GLY A 47 -5.75 3.44 -7.30
CA GLY A 47 -5.83 2.80 -8.63
C GLY A 47 -5.67 3.77 -9.81
N LYS A 48 -5.21 4.99 -9.56
CA LYS A 48 -4.99 6.07 -10.51
C LYS A 48 -3.49 6.26 -10.75
N VAL A 49 -3.12 6.56 -11.98
CA VAL A 49 -1.74 6.94 -12.28
C VAL A 49 -1.51 8.31 -11.64
N THR A 50 -0.69 8.37 -10.58
CA THR A 50 -0.29 9.63 -9.96
C THR A 50 0.91 10.19 -10.73
N ILE A 51 0.65 11.12 -11.64
CA ILE A 51 1.68 11.91 -12.31
C ILE A 51 1.97 13.13 -11.43
N HIS A 52 3.24 13.39 -11.15
CA HIS A 52 3.69 14.59 -10.46
C HIS A 52 3.27 15.84 -11.26
N PRO A 53 2.69 16.88 -10.64
CA PRO A 53 2.19 18.05 -11.37
C PRO A 53 3.27 18.79 -12.14
N GLU A 54 4.54 18.67 -11.74
CA GLU A 54 5.69 19.24 -12.45
C GLU A 54 5.96 18.55 -13.79
N LEU A 55 5.37 17.38 -14.03
CA LEU A 55 5.45 16.65 -15.30
C LEU A 55 4.29 16.99 -16.24
N LEU A 56 3.40 17.91 -15.85
CA LEU A 56 2.24 18.28 -16.64
C LEU A 56 2.39 19.68 -17.22
N ASP A 57 1.99 19.86 -18.47
CA ASP A 57 1.89 21.17 -19.11
C ASP A 57 0.64 21.94 -18.62
N GLY A 58 0.47 23.19 -19.10
CA GLY A 58 -0.69 24.03 -18.75
C GLY A 58 -2.04 23.46 -19.17
N ASP A 59 -2.07 22.49 -20.08
CA ASP A 59 -3.25 21.78 -20.57
C ASP A 59 -3.45 20.41 -19.89
N GLY A 60 -2.59 20.05 -18.93
CA GLY A 60 -2.66 18.80 -18.17
C GLY A 60 -2.18 17.55 -18.92
N ARG A 61 -1.39 17.71 -19.99
CA ARG A 61 -0.70 16.64 -20.71
C ARG A 61 0.72 16.48 -20.19
N LEU A 62 1.40 15.38 -20.55
CA LEU A 62 2.80 15.20 -20.15
C LEU A 62 3.66 16.29 -20.80
N THR A 63 4.43 17.01 -19.99
CA THR A 63 5.28 18.10 -20.46
C THR A 63 6.44 17.56 -21.31
N GLU A 64 6.71 18.23 -22.43
CA GLU A 64 7.86 17.97 -23.31
C GLU A 64 9.00 18.98 -23.06
N GLU A 65 8.84 19.86 -22.07
CA GLU A 65 9.81 20.91 -21.75
C GLU A 65 10.98 20.40 -20.89
N ASP A 66 12.14 21.04 -21.03
CA ASP A 66 13.32 20.71 -20.23
C ASP A 66 13.10 21.10 -18.76
N LEU A 67 13.12 20.10 -17.87
CA LEU A 67 12.96 20.31 -16.44
C LEU A 67 14.25 20.85 -15.80
N LEU A 68 14.14 21.96 -15.07
CA LEU A 68 15.25 22.52 -14.32
C LEU A 68 15.64 21.58 -13.17
N THR A 69 16.90 21.15 -13.13
CA THR A 69 17.46 20.40 -12.01
C THR A 69 18.51 21.23 -11.28
N VAL A 70 18.42 21.30 -9.96
CA VAL A 70 19.42 21.98 -9.13
C VAL A 70 20.38 20.92 -8.59
N ARG A 71 21.66 21.04 -8.94
CA ARG A 71 22.75 20.25 -8.34
C ARG A 71 23.35 21.07 -7.21
N PHE A 72 23.35 20.52 -5.99
CA PHE A 72 24.03 21.15 -4.87
C PHE A 72 25.50 20.73 -4.86
N SER A 73 26.39 21.69 -5.15
CA SER A 73 27.85 21.50 -5.12
C SER A 73 28.36 21.49 -3.68
N GLY A 74 28.00 20.44 -2.93
CA GLY A 74 28.39 20.26 -1.52
C GLY A 74 28.56 18.81 -1.08
N ASP A 75 28.01 17.84 -1.81
CA ASP A 75 28.24 16.41 -1.62
C ASP A 75 28.88 15.82 -2.89
N GLU A 76 30.10 16.25 -3.18
CA GLU A 76 31.01 15.45 -4.02
C GLU A 76 31.78 14.49 -3.11
N GLU A 77 31.23 13.30 -2.86
CA GLU A 77 31.97 12.02 -2.75
C GLU A 77 31.06 10.89 -2.26
N SER A 78 30.32 10.26 -3.17
CA SER A 78 30.22 8.79 -3.28
C SER A 78 29.39 8.46 -4.51
N GLY A 79 30.08 7.95 -5.52
CA GLY A 79 29.62 7.96 -6.89
C GLY A 79 28.51 6.97 -7.23
N GLU A 80 27.89 7.22 -8.37
CA GLU A 80 27.59 6.14 -9.31
C GLU A 80 27.67 6.70 -10.73
N SER A 81 28.62 6.16 -11.48
CA SER A 81 28.80 6.39 -12.90
C SER A 81 27.57 5.88 -13.65
N SER A 82 26.69 6.78 -14.09
CA SER A 82 25.68 6.43 -15.08
C SER A 82 26.36 6.31 -16.45
N THR A 83 26.70 5.08 -16.81
CA THR A 83 26.96 4.63 -18.18
C THR A 83 25.97 5.27 -19.15
N ARG A 84 26.47 5.98 -20.15
CA ARG A 84 25.69 6.41 -21.33
C ARG A 84 25.48 5.20 -22.25
N PRO A 85 24.24 4.78 -22.56
CA PRO A 85 24.01 3.85 -23.64
C PRO A 85 23.82 4.65 -24.94
N GLY A 86 24.81 4.57 -25.84
CA GLY A 86 24.68 4.93 -27.25
C GLY A 86 24.53 6.43 -27.54
N GLU A 87 25.65 7.08 -27.87
CA GLU A 87 25.89 7.99 -29.01
C GLU A 87 27.25 8.66 -28.86
#